data_AF-A0A8X6LPE9-F1
#
_entry.id   AF-A0A8X6LPE9-F1
#
_cell.length_a   1.000
_cell.length_b   1.000
_cell.length_c   1.000
_cell.angle_alpha   90.00
_cell.angle_beta   90.00
_cell.angle_gamma   90.00
#
_symmetry.space_group_name_H-M   'P 1'
#
loop_
_entity.id
_entity.type
_entity.pdbx_description
1 polymer ?
#
loop_
_entity_poly.entity_id
_entity_poly.type
_entity_poly.pdbx_seq_one_letter_code
_entity_poly.pdbx_strand_id
1 'polypeptide(L)'
;MIIQLRNEGLTCAIGIQLNISLFTVRSVVKKFNETGSTENKVGSGRPGIFSAREKRSIIKEVKKNPKISAPQLAKDVANTSHKTFNVQTVRVTR
;
A
#
# COMPACT_ATOMS: atom_id res chain seq x y z
N MET A 1 14.87 0.24 21.23
CA MET A 1 15.15 1.33 22.19
C MET A 1 13.97 1.61 23.13
N ILE A 2 12.86 2.20 22.69
CA ILE A 2 11.71 2.52 23.59
C ILE A 2 11.17 1.28 24.33
N ILE A 3 11.06 0.13 23.65
CA ILE A 3 10.55 -1.11 24.26
C ILE A 3 11.56 -1.74 25.22
N GLN A 4 12.86 -1.62 24.94
CA GLN A 4 13.90 -2.11 25.83
C GLN A 4 13.84 -1.38 27.18
N LEU A 5 13.79 -0.04 27.13
CA LEU A 5 13.62 0.80 28.33
C LEU A 5 12.29 0.52 29.06
N ARG A 6 11.24 0.15 28.32
CA ARG A 6 9.95 -0.23 28.90
C ARG A 6 10.01 -1.57 29.63
N ASN A 7 10.77 -2.53 29.11
CA ASN A 7 10.98 -3.84 29.75
C ASN A 7 11.84 -3.73 31.00
N GLU A 8 12.74 -2.74 31.04
CA GLU A 8 13.53 -2.36 32.23
C GLU A 8 12.68 -1.66 33.31
N GLY A 9 11.38 -1.43 33.08
CA GLY A 9 10.44 -0.87 34.06
C GLY A 9 10.29 0.66 34.02
N LEU A 10 10.99 1.34 33.12
CA LEU A 10 10.89 2.79 32.96
C LEU A 10 9.65 3.13 32.11
N THR A 11 8.83 4.09 32.55
CA THR A 11 7.60 4.48 31.84
C THR A 11 7.60 5.95 31.46
N CYS A 12 7.45 6.85 32.43
CA CYS A 12 7.46 8.29 32.20
C CYS A 12 8.87 8.84 31.88
N ALA A 13 9.91 8.21 32.46
CA ALA A 13 11.30 8.61 32.28
C ALA A 13 11.79 8.51 30.83
N ILE A 14 11.21 7.60 30.03
CA ILE A 14 11.59 7.39 28.62
C ILE A 14 11.42 8.67 27.80
N GLY A 15 10.31 9.39 27.99
CA GLY A 15 10.05 10.62 27.24
C GLY A 15 11.06 11.72 27.55
N ILE A 16 11.45 11.84 28.83
CA ILE A 16 12.43 12.82 29.31
C ILE A 16 13.82 12.46 28.78
N GLN A 17 14.24 11.21 28.92
CA GLN A 17 15.56 10.74 28.51
C GLN A 17 15.79 10.83 27.00
N LEU A 18 14.73 10.60 26.20
CA LEU A 18 14.82 10.61 24.74
C LEU A 18 14.41 11.95 24.11
N ASN A 19 13.99 12.93 24.93
CA ASN A 19 13.41 14.20 24.48
C ASN A 19 12.26 13.99 23.48
N ILE A 20 11.38 13.04 23.78
CA ILE A 20 10.21 12.67 22.97
C ILE A 20 8.95 12.86 23.82
N SER A 21 7.85 13.28 23.18
CA SER A 21 6.58 13.42 23.89
C SER A 21 6.12 12.09 24.50
N LEU A 22 5.53 12.17 25.69
CA LEU A 22 4.99 11.00 26.40
C LEU A 22 3.86 10.33 25.59
N PHE A 23 3.14 11.11 24.78
CA PHE A 23 2.14 10.61 23.84
C PHE A 23 2.76 9.75 22.73
N THR A 24 3.88 10.18 22.16
CA THR A 24 4.62 9.40 21.15
C THR A 24 5.10 8.07 21.74
N VAL A 25 5.65 8.07 22.97
CA VAL A 25 6.04 6.84 23.67
C VAL A 25 4.85 5.89 23.83
N ARG A 26 3.70 6.40 24.28
CA ARG A 26 2.45 5.60 24.41
C ARG A 26 1.99 5.03 23.07
N SER A 27 2.03 5.83 22.00
CA SER A 27 1.64 5.40 20.65
C SER A 27 2.54 4.28 20.12
N VAL A 28 3.86 4.39 20.32
CA VAL A 28 4.83 3.36 19.94
C VAL A 28 4.62 2.08 20.72
N VAL A 29 4.38 2.15 22.04
CA VAL A 29 4.08 0.97 22.87
C VAL A 29 2.78 0.30 22.43
N LYS A 30 1.72 1.08 22.17
CA LYS A 30 0.45 0.55 21.66
C LYS A 30 0.66 -0.18 20.33
N LYS A 31 1.35 0.45 19.37
CA LYS A 31 1.69 -0.15 18.08
C LYS A 31 2.46 -1.46 18.26
N PHE A 32 3.45 -1.50 19.15
CA PHE A 32 4.22 -2.71 19.42
C PHE A 32 3.36 -3.84 19.98
N ASN A 33 2.43 -3.55 20.89
CA ASN A 33 1.52 -4.56 21.41
C ASN A 33 0.58 -5.12 20.32
N GLU A 34 0.20 -4.31 19.34
CA GLU A 34 -0.68 -4.71 18.25
C GLU A 34 0.05 -5.48 17.13
N THR A 35 1.26 -5.04 16.75
CA THR A 35 1.97 -5.58 15.57
C THR A 35 3.26 -6.31 15.87
N GLY A 36 3.72 -6.34 17.13
CA GLY A 36 4.99 -6.94 17.53
C GLY A 36 6.24 -6.25 16.97
N SER A 37 6.08 -5.10 16.32
CA SER A 37 7.16 -4.38 15.63
C SER A 37 7.05 -2.88 15.80
N THR A 38 8.20 -2.23 15.94
CA THR A 38 8.33 -0.76 15.95
C THR A 38 8.49 -0.17 14.56
N GLU A 39 8.83 -1.00 13.56
CA GLU A 39 9.11 -0.56 12.20
C GLU A 39 7.91 0.15 11.58
N ASN A 40 8.18 1.15 10.76
CA ASN A 40 7.11 1.86 10.06
C ASN A 40 6.38 0.90 9.11
N LYS A 41 5.04 0.94 9.15
CA LYS A 41 4.24 0.18 8.20
C LYS A 41 4.50 0.73 6.80
N VAL A 42 4.71 -0.16 5.85
CA VAL A 42 4.79 0.22 4.43
C VAL A 42 3.46 0.87 4.04
N GLY A 43 3.52 2.05 3.44
CA GLY A 43 2.32 2.71 2.92
C GLY A 43 1.70 1.89 1.80
N SER A 44 0.39 1.69 1.82
CA SER A 44 -0.32 0.90 0.79
C SER A 44 -0.56 1.66 -0.51
N GLY A 45 -0.42 3.00 -0.49
CA GLY A 45 -0.85 3.86 -1.58
C GLY A 45 -2.36 3.75 -1.86
N ARG A 46 -2.80 4.35 -2.97
CA ARG A 46 -4.19 4.23 -3.45
C ARG A 46 -4.37 2.88 -4.17
N PRO A 47 -5.40 2.08 -3.84
CA PRO A 47 -5.68 0.86 -4.58
C PRO A 47 -6.01 1.19 -6.05
N GLY A 48 -5.41 0.44 -6.97
CA GLY A 48 -5.68 0.56 -8.39
C GLY A 48 -7.06 0.01 -8.76
N ILE A 49 -7.63 0.48 -9.87
CA ILE A 49 -8.94 0.05 -10.39
C ILE A 49 -8.92 -1.44 -10.79
N PHE A 50 -7.82 -1.87 -11.42
CA PHE A 50 -7.64 -3.23 -11.88
C PHE A 50 -7.00 -4.12 -10.81
N SER A 51 -7.57 -5.30 -10.63
CA SER A 51 -6.96 -6.39 -9.84
C SER A 51 -5.71 -6.92 -10.54
N ALA A 52 -4.85 -7.63 -9.78
CA ALA A 52 -3.65 -8.24 -10.35
C ALA A 52 -3.96 -9.21 -11.52
N ARG A 53 -5.10 -9.91 -11.47
CA ARG A 53 -5.54 -10.82 -12.54
C ARG A 53 -5.91 -10.06 -13.81
N GLU A 54 -6.70 -9.00 -13.68
CA GLU A 54 -7.12 -8.17 -14.82
C GLU A 54 -5.91 -7.54 -15.50
N LYS A 55 -4.96 -7.00 -14.72
CA LYS A 55 -3.70 -6.46 -15.27
C LYS A 55 -2.94 -7.50 -16.10
N ARG A 56 -2.83 -8.74 -15.62
CA ARG A 56 -2.17 -9.83 -16.36
C ARG A 56 -2.89 -10.17 -17.67
N SER A 57 -4.23 -10.16 -17.67
CA SER A 57 -5.02 -10.38 -18.89
C SER A 57 -4.78 -9.28 -19.92
N ILE A 58 -4.79 -8.01 -19.49
CA ILE A 58 -4.50 -6.84 -20.34
C ILE A 58 -3.11 -6.97 -20.96
N ILE A 59 -2.09 -7.25 -20.14
CA ILE A 59 -0.70 -7.43 -20.61
C ILE A 59 -0.62 -8.59 -21.61
N LYS A 60 -1.36 -9.68 -21.40
CA LYS A 60 -1.40 -10.83 -22.30
C LYS A 60 -2.03 -10.48 -23.65
N GLU A 61 -3.09 -9.68 -23.68
CA GLU A 61 -3.74 -9.23 -24.92
C GLU A 61 -2.81 -8.32 -25.73
N VAL A 62 -2.12 -7.38 -25.07
CA VAL A 62 -1.12 -6.51 -25.72
C VAL A 62 0.03 -7.32 -26.29
N LYS A 63 0.51 -8.35 -25.57
CA LYS A 63 1.56 -9.24 -26.06
C LYS A 63 1.13 -10.09 -27.26
N LYS A 64 -0.13 -10.52 -27.31
CA LYS A 64 -0.68 -11.26 -28.46
C LYS A 64 -0.80 -10.35 -29.69
N ASN A 65 -1.35 -9.15 -29.51
CA ASN A 65 -1.65 -8.21 -30.58
C ASN A 65 -1.00 -6.83 -30.29
N PRO A 66 0.30 -6.64 -30.52
CA PRO A 66 1.03 -5.43 -30.10
C PRO A 66 0.58 -4.14 -30.82
N LYS A 67 -0.08 -4.27 -31.98
CA LYS A 67 -0.62 -3.15 -32.76
C LYS A 67 -1.98 -2.65 -32.25
N ILE A 68 -2.58 -3.29 -31.24
CA ILE A 68 -3.89 -2.87 -30.72
C ILE A 68 -3.83 -1.47 -30.10
N SER A 69 -4.80 -0.64 -30.45
CA SER A 69 -4.89 0.71 -29.89
C SER A 69 -5.44 0.69 -28.46
N ALA A 70 -4.98 1.63 -27.63
CA ALA A 70 -5.44 1.72 -26.24
C ALA A 70 -6.97 1.95 -26.08
N PRO A 71 -7.64 2.77 -26.92
CA PRO A 71 -9.10 2.92 -26.84
C PRO A 71 -9.86 1.63 -27.19
N GLN A 72 -9.34 0.84 -28.14
CA GLN A 72 -9.95 -0.43 -28.51
C GLN A 72 -9.81 -1.45 -27.38
N LEU A 73 -8.60 -1.59 -26.84
CA LEU A 73 -8.34 -2.43 -25.67
C LEU A 73 -9.19 -2.01 -24.45
N ALA A 74 -9.39 -0.70 -24.25
CA ALA A 74 -10.25 -0.21 -23.17
C ALA A 74 -11.71 -0.66 -23.30
N LYS A 75 -12.25 -0.75 -24.53
CA LYS A 75 -13.61 -1.27 -24.74
C LYS A 75 -13.69 -2.76 -24.41
N ASP A 76 -12.72 -3.55 -24.85
CA ASP A 76 -12.67 -5.00 -24.61
C ASP A 76 -12.58 -5.31 -23.11
N VAL A 77 -11.74 -4.56 -22.40
CA VAL A 77 -11.57 -4.67 -20.94
C VAL A 77 -12.82 -4.20 -20.21
N ALA A 78 -13.48 -3.12 -20.65
CA ALA A 78 -14.72 -2.64 -20.04
C ALA A 78 -15.85 -3.68 -20.17
N ASN A 79 -15.96 -4.34 -21.32
CA ASN A 79 -16.93 -5.41 -21.55
C ASN A 79 -16.70 -6.63 -20.63
N THR A 80 -15.44 -6.96 -20.35
CA THR A 80 -15.08 -8.13 -19.55
C THR A 80 -15.11 -7.86 -18.04
N SER A 81 -14.70 -6.67 -17.62
CA SER A 81 -14.53 -6.32 -16.20
C SER A 81 -15.73 -5.59 -15.60
N HIS A 82 -16.66 -5.10 -16.42
CA HIS A 82 -17.82 -4.27 -16.01
C HIS A 82 -17.44 -3.06 -15.14
N LYS A 83 -16.21 -2.57 -15.27
CA LYS A 83 -15.67 -1.42 -14.51
C LYS A 83 -15.60 -0.18 -15.39
N THR A 84 -15.82 0.98 -14.76
CA THR A 84 -15.62 2.28 -15.39
C THR A 84 -14.19 2.77 -15.16
N PHE A 85 -13.51 3.17 -16.23
CA PHE A 85 -12.15 3.70 -16.18
C PHE A 85 -11.86 4.60 -17.38
N ASN A 86 -10.81 5.41 -17.27
CA ASN A 86 -10.31 6.22 -18.38
C ASN A 86 -9.38 5.37 -19.26
N VAL A 87 -9.32 5.64 -20.56
CA VAL A 87 -8.35 5.05 -21.49
C VAL A 87 -6.91 5.18 -20.98
N GLN A 88 -6.58 6.26 -20.28
CA GLN A 88 -5.26 6.45 -19.65
C GLN A 88 -4.93 5.37 -18.62
N THR A 89 -5.93 4.85 -17.90
CA THR A 89 -5.75 3.76 -16.93
C THR A 89 -5.23 2.49 -17.61
N VAL A 90 -5.70 2.19 -18.83
CA VAL A 90 -5.22 1.05 -19.62
C VAL A 90 -3.79 1.30 -20.13
N ARG A 91 -3.47 2.54 -20.53
CA ARG A 91 -2.12 2.91 -20.99
C ARG A 91 -1.06 2.74 -19.90
N VAL A 92 -1.36 3.18 -18.68
CA VAL A 92 -0.44 3.03 -17.52
C VAL A 92 -0.25 1.56 -17.13
N THR A 93 -1.21 0.70 -17.50
CA THR A 93 -1.19 -0.72 -17.14
C THR A 93 -0.42 -1.59 -18.16
N ARG A 94 -0.21 -1.10 -19.40
CA ARG A 94 0.37 -1.88 -20.50
C ARG A 94 1.89 -1.90 -20.53
#